data_AF-A0A1H8SJR6-F1
#
_entry.id   AF-A0A1H8SJR6-F1
#
_cell.length_a   1.000
_cell.length_b   1.000
_cell.length_c   1.000
_cell.angle_alpha   90.00
_cell.angle_beta   90.00
_cell.angle_gamma   90.00
#
_symmetry.space_group_name_H-M   'P 1'
#
loop_
_entity.id
_entity.type
_entity.pdbx_description
1 polymer ?
#
loop_
_entity_poly.entity_id
_entity_poly.type
_entity_poly.pdbx_seq_one_letter_code
_entity_poly.pdbx_strand_id
1 'polypeptide(L)'
;MILLIQQNKFDELKYALQNSDSGLKIHHVLLRVLNGNHLEEVDYGFEANMYQEEFLEGFNLYEALNKSAISKVQLQEYKIALTFLVFKMGGFIKLLADTTMQKGVYLSQAKDVYEVDTSLRSKLQAFIDLLKETDDVQAIANVSAAKAQISLSIGDLLKKHEIGQDMLQFAGGYENAGLKDQAARIYQNILSDFECESVQLSSNLIPEITHVDTRTDEEIEVFETAKKHFETITGIRMPEIKRVRPEADANAQKLVEKMDDHEIQLKEQDEESHPVNFWGRFKRFFN
;
A
#
# COMPACT_ATOMS: atom_id res chain seq x y z
N MET A 1 -10.81 -24.33 -14.97
CA MET A 1 -9.34 -24.26 -15.07
C MET A 1 -8.63 -24.78 -13.82
N ILE A 2 -8.95 -24.27 -12.62
CA ILE A 2 -8.33 -24.69 -11.34
C ILE A 2 -8.31 -26.22 -11.13
N LEU A 3 -9.44 -26.91 -11.35
CA LEU A 3 -9.51 -28.38 -11.23
C LEU A 3 -8.52 -29.11 -12.15
N LEU A 4 -8.26 -28.58 -13.35
CA LEU A 4 -7.29 -29.17 -14.28
C LEU A 4 -5.86 -29.00 -13.76
N ILE A 5 -5.54 -27.83 -13.21
CA ILE A 5 -4.24 -27.56 -12.57
C ILE A 5 -4.02 -28.52 -11.40
N GLN A 6 -5.01 -28.68 -10.51
CA GLN A 6 -4.94 -29.57 -9.34
C GLN A 6 -4.78 -31.04 -9.73
N GLN A 7 -5.34 -31.46 -10.87
CA GLN A 7 -5.19 -32.81 -11.42
C GLN A 7 -3.94 -32.99 -12.29
N ASN A 8 -3.09 -31.95 -12.42
CA ASN A 8 -1.92 -31.92 -13.30
C ASN A 8 -2.24 -32.20 -14.78
N LYS A 9 -3.44 -31.83 -15.20
CA LYS A 9 -4.00 -32.00 -16.55
C LYS A 9 -3.65 -30.82 -17.45
N PHE A 10 -2.35 -30.62 -17.68
CA PHE A 10 -1.85 -29.42 -18.35
C PHE A 10 -2.19 -29.37 -19.85
N ASP A 11 -2.32 -30.50 -20.52
CA ASP A 11 -2.75 -30.52 -21.94
C ASP A 11 -4.23 -30.17 -22.08
N GLU A 12 -5.10 -30.70 -21.21
CA GLU A 12 -6.50 -30.27 -21.18
C GLU A 12 -6.64 -28.80 -20.74
N LEU A 13 -5.76 -28.32 -19.84
CA LEU A 13 -5.73 -26.92 -19.46
C LEU A 13 -5.35 -26.01 -20.63
N LYS A 14 -4.33 -26.38 -21.42
CA LYS A 14 -3.95 -25.65 -22.65
C LYS A 14 -5.12 -25.59 -23.61
N TYR A 15 -5.79 -26.71 -23.84
CA TYR A 15 -6.98 -26.76 -24.70
C TYR A 15 -8.10 -25.86 -24.16
N ALA A 16 -8.37 -25.89 -22.85
CA ALA A 16 -9.37 -25.03 -22.23
C ALA A 16 -9.02 -23.54 -22.35
N LEU A 17 -7.75 -23.16 -22.19
CA LEU A 17 -7.28 -21.78 -22.31
C LEU A 17 -7.37 -21.26 -23.76
N GLN A 18 -7.07 -22.10 -24.75
CA GLN A 18 -7.17 -21.76 -26.18
C GLN A 18 -8.61 -21.49 -26.62
N ASN A 19 -9.58 -22.15 -25.98
CA ASN A 19 -11.00 -22.05 -26.28
C ASN A 19 -11.77 -21.27 -25.20
N SER A 20 -11.07 -20.46 -24.38
CA SER A 20 -11.67 -19.67 -23.32
C SER A 20 -12.29 -18.39 -23.88
N ASP A 21 -13.53 -18.11 -23.51
CA ASP A 21 -14.23 -16.86 -23.86
C ASP A 21 -14.05 -15.76 -22.79
N SER A 22 -13.15 -15.94 -21.81
CA SER A 22 -13.09 -15.06 -20.62
C SER A 22 -12.71 -13.60 -20.91
N GLY A 23 -12.15 -13.30 -22.09
CA GLY A 23 -11.60 -11.99 -22.43
C GLY A 23 -10.33 -11.60 -21.66
N LEU A 24 -10.00 -12.31 -20.57
CA LEU A 24 -8.87 -12.01 -19.68
C LEU A 24 -7.54 -12.43 -20.33
N LYS A 25 -6.61 -11.48 -20.43
CA LYS A 25 -5.28 -11.67 -20.98
C LYS A 25 -4.40 -12.56 -20.12
N ILE A 26 -4.68 -12.68 -18.83
CA ILE A 26 -3.94 -13.55 -17.92
C ILE A 26 -4.07 -15.03 -18.31
N HIS A 27 -5.18 -15.43 -18.96
CA HIS A 27 -5.34 -16.77 -19.52
C HIS A 27 -4.41 -16.99 -20.72
N HIS A 28 -4.23 -15.97 -21.57
CA HIS A 28 -3.25 -16.02 -22.66
C HIS A 28 -1.82 -16.11 -22.14
N VAL A 29 -1.48 -15.31 -21.12
CA VAL A 29 -0.19 -15.37 -20.42
C VAL A 29 0.06 -16.78 -19.89
N LEU A 30 -0.91 -17.38 -19.18
CA LEU A 30 -0.78 -18.75 -18.68
C LEU A 30 -0.57 -19.78 -19.80
N LEU A 31 -1.32 -19.68 -20.90
CA LEU A 31 -1.17 -20.58 -22.04
C LEU A 31 0.26 -20.53 -22.62
N ARG A 32 0.82 -19.32 -22.76
CA ARG A 32 2.20 -19.14 -23.24
C ARG A 32 3.22 -19.74 -22.28
N VAL A 33 3.06 -19.53 -20.98
CA VAL A 33 3.91 -20.15 -19.94
C VAL A 33 3.85 -21.68 -20.04
N LEU A 34 2.65 -22.26 -20.17
CA LEU A 34 2.48 -23.71 -20.28
C LEU A 34 3.12 -24.29 -21.56
N ASN A 35 3.28 -23.47 -22.60
CA ASN A 35 4.01 -23.83 -23.82
C ASN A 35 5.54 -23.67 -23.71
N GLY A 36 6.03 -23.20 -22.55
CA GLY A 36 7.46 -23.04 -22.28
C GLY A 36 8.06 -21.76 -22.87
N ASN A 37 7.22 -20.79 -23.21
CA ASN A 37 7.69 -19.52 -23.76
C ASN A 37 8.22 -18.63 -22.62
N HIS A 38 9.37 -17.99 -22.85
CA HIS A 38 9.77 -16.83 -22.08
C HIS A 38 8.86 -15.65 -22.42
N LEU A 39 8.53 -14.82 -21.43
CA LEU A 39 7.63 -13.69 -21.61
C LEU A 39 8.38 -12.37 -21.44
N GLU A 40 8.13 -11.45 -22.38
CA GLU A 40 8.55 -10.06 -22.29
C GLU A 40 7.37 -9.15 -21.89
N GLU A 41 7.64 -7.92 -21.46
CA GLU A 41 6.59 -6.94 -21.06
C GLU A 41 5.51 -6.74 -22.15
N VAL A 42 5.94 -6.74 -23.42
CA VAL A 42 5.05 -6.58 -24.58
C VAL A 42 4.07 -7.74 -24.76
N ASP A 43 4.38 -8.91 -24.19
CA ASP A 43 3.58 -10.13 -24.33
C ASP A 43 2.38 -10.16 -23.39
N TYR A 44 2.38 -9.34 -22.35
CA TYR A 44 1.36 -9.38 -21.31
C TYR A 44 0.03 -8.80 -21.79
N GLY A 45 0.07 -7.70 -22.54
CA GLY A 45 -1.11 -7.11 -23.20
C GLY A 45 -2.24 -6.68 -22.28
N PHE A 46 -1.99 -6.48 -20.98
CA PHE A 46 -3.01 -6.14 -19.99
C PHE A 46 -3.57 -4.73 -20.21
N GLU A 47 -4.90 -4.61 -20.10
CA GLU A 47 -5.62 -3.33 -20.23
C GLU A 47 -5.89 -2.74 -18.84
N ALA A 48 -5.71 -1.42 -18.69
CA ALA A 48 -5.70 -0.77 -17.39
C ALA A 48 -7.02 -0.87 -16.61
N ASN A 49 -8.14 -0.84 -17.33
CA ASN A 49 -9.48 -1.02 -16.77
C ASN A 49 -9.75 -2.44 -16.26
N MET A 50 -8.94 -3.43 -16.63
CA MET A 50 -9.11 -4.84 -16.24
C MET A 50 -8.04 -5.31 -15.23
N TYR A 51 -7.12 -4.44 -14.80
CA TYR A 51 -5.97 -4.87 -14.00
C TYR A 51 -6.33 -5.62 -12.71
N GLN A 52 -7.43 -5.26 -12.05
CA GLN A 52 -7.87 -5.92 -10.82
C GLN A 52 -8.37 -7.33 -11.12
N GLU A 53 -9.23 -7.49 -12.11
CA GLU A 53 -9.81 -8.76 -12.54
C GLU A 53 -8.73 -9.72 -13.04
N GLU A 54 -7.80 -9.21 -13.86
CA GLU A 54 -6.65 -9.96 -14.37
C GLU A 54 -5.77 -10.45 -13.22
N PHE A 55 -5.54 -9.62 -12.20
CA PHE A 55 -4.73 -9.99 -11.04
C PHE A 55 -5.45 -11.01 -10.17
N LEU A 56 -6.74 -10.79 -9.86
CA LEU A 56 -7.50 -11.69 -8.99
C LEU A 56 -7.63 -13.09 -9.59
N GLU A 57 -7.96 -13.19 -10.87
CA GLU A 57 -7.97 -14.49 -11.58
C GLU A 57 -6.57 -15.08 -11.67
N GLY A 58 -5.59 -14.27 -12.05
CA GLY A 58 -4.19 -14.69 -12.15
C GLY A 58 -3.61 -15.24 -10.86
N PHE A 59 -3.91 -14.58 -9.74
CA PHE A 59 -3.48 -15.00 -8.43
C PHE A 59 -4.13 -16.33 -8.02
N ASN A 60 -5.44 -16.50 -8.24
CA ASN A 60 -6.11 -17.78 -7.97
C ASN A 60 -5.50 -18.93 -8.80
N LEU A 61 -5.13 -18.66 -10.07
CA LEU A 61 -4.42 -19.61 -10.92
C LEU A 61 -3.02 -19.92 -10.37
N TYR A 62 -2.27 -18.91 -9.94
CA TYR A 62 -0.94 -19.08 -9.33
C TYR A 62 -0.99 -19.92 -8.05
N GLU A 63 -1.95 -19.69 -7.17
CA GLU A 63 -2.14 -20.49 -5.95
C GLU A 63 -2.32 -21.99 -6.27
N ALA A 64 -3.06 -22.30 -7.34
CA ALA A 64 -3.23 -23.67 -7.80
C ALA A 64 -1.95 -24.22 -8.45
N LEU A 65 -1.26 -23.41 -9.28
CA LEU A 65 -0.04 -23.80 -9.97
C LEU A 65 1.10 -24.07 -9.00
N ASN A 66 1.25 -23.27 -7.94
CA ASN A 66 2.27 -23.44 -6.91
C ASN A 66 2.19 -24.79 -6.17
N LYS A 67 1.01 -25.43 -6.18
CA LYS A 67 0.76 -26.75 -5.56
C LYS A 67 0.74 -27.90 -6.58
N SER A 68 1.00 -27.61 -7.84
CA SER A 68 0.94 -28.56 -8.96
C SER A 68 2.34 -29.04 -9.38
N ALA A 69 2.38 -29.97 -10.32
CA ALA A 69 3.61 -30.52 -10.91
C ALA A 69 4.21 -29.64 -12.03
N ILE A 70 3.74 -28.39 -12.19
CA ILE A 70 4.32 -27.46 -13.17
C ILE A 70 5.81 -27.23 -12.89
N SER A 71 6.60 -27.02 -13.93
CA SER A 71 8.03 -26.76 -13.75
C SER A 71 8.27 -25.43 -13.04
N LYS A 72 9.33 -25.37 -12.20
CA LYS A 72 9.72 -24.15 -11.49
C LYS A 72 10.00 -22.97 -12.42
N VAL A 73 10.56 -23.24 -13.61
CA VAL A 73 10.84 -22.21 -14.63
C VAL A 73 9.54 -21.58 -15.11
N GLN A 74 8.55 -22.40 -15.48
CA GLN A 74 7.25 -21.91 -15.92
C GLN A 74 6.52 -21.16 -14.79
N LEU A 75 6.56 -21.68 -13.57
CA LEU A 75 5.97 -21.01 -12.42
C LEU A 75 6.62 -19.63 -12.18
N GLN A 76 7.94 -19.52 -12.36
CA GLN A 76 8.68 -18.27 -12.25
C GLN A 76 8.27 -17.26 -13.33
N GLU A 77 8.13 -17.67 -14.59
CA GLU A 77 7.66 -16.79 -15.68
C GLU A 77 6.26 -16.22 -15.38
N TYR A 78 5.35 -17.08 -14.89
CA TYR A 78 4.01 -16.63 -14.53
C TYR A 78 4.03 -15.66 -13.33
N LYS A 79 4.88 -15.94 -12.33
CA LYS A 79 5.09 -15.07 -11.17
C LYS A 79 5.62 -13.69 -11.56
N ILE A 80 6.53 -13.61 -12.53
CA ILE A 80 7.06 -12.35 -13.07
C ILE A 80 5.92 -11.55 -13.71
N ALA A 81 5.09 -12.19 -14.54
CA ALA A 81 3.94 -11.55 -15.17
C ALA A 81 2.94 -11.00 -14.14
N LEU A 82 2.63 -11.76 -13.08
CA LEU A 82 1.77 -11.29 -11.99
C LEU A 82 2.36 -10.13 -11.21
N THR A 83 3.66 -10.18 -10.91
CA THR A 83 4.36 -9.09 -10.21
C THR A 83 4.32 -7.81 -11.05
N PHE A 84 4.51 -7.94 -12.36
CA PHE A 84 4.40 -6.83 -13.29
C PHE A 84 2.98 -6.24 -13.33
N LEU A 85 1.96 -7.10 -13.40
CA LEU A 85 0.56 -6.69 -13.39
C LEU A 85 0.22 -5.91 -12.12
N VAL A 86 0.66 -6.39 -10.95
CA VAL A 86 0.50 -5.69 -9.67
C VAL A 86 1.13 -4.31 -9.70
N PHE A 87 2.34 -4.19 -10.25
CA PHE A 87 3.03 -2.91 -10.36
C PHE A 87 2.25 -1.90 -11.22
N LYS A 88 1.75 -2.33 -12.39
CA LYS A 88 0.93 -1.48 -13.27
C LYS A 88 -0.40 -1.11 -12.61
N MET A 89 -1.03 -2.06 -11.93
CA MET A 89 -2.27 -1.85 -11.18
C MET A 89 -2.11 -0.77 -10.10
N GLY A 90 -1.08 -0.88 -9.26
CA GLY A 90 -0.81 0.11 -8.21
C GLY A 90 -0.58 1.52 -8.77
N GLY A 91 0.21 1.63 -9.85
CA GLY A 91 0.45 2.90 -10.53
C GLY A 91 -0.82 3.50 -11.16
N PHE A 92 -1.67 2.67 -11.76
CA PHE A 92 -2.93 3.12 -12.35
C PHE A 92 -3.94 3.61 -11.31
N ILE A 93 -4.15 2.84 -10.23
CA ILE A 93 -5.04 3.24 -9.12
C ILE A 93 -4.56 4.55 -8.50
N LYS A 94 -3.25 4.69 -8.27
CA LYS A 94 -2.68 5.94 -7.77
C LYS A 94 -2.93 7.11 -8.71
N LEU A 95 -2.72 6.94 -10.02
CA LEU A 95 -2.99 7.99 -11.01
C LEU A 95 -4.47 8.44 -10.96
N LEU A 96 -5.40 7.49 -10.83
CA LEU A 96 -6.83 7.79 -10.72
C LEU A 96 -7.15 8.53 -9.41
N ALA A 97 -6.55 8.11 -8.29
CA ALA A 97 -6.70 8.78 -7.01
C ALA A 97 -6.14 10.22 -7.04
N ASP A 98 -4.95 10.42 -7.60
CA ASP A 98 -4.38 11.76 -7.77
C ASP A 98 -5.29 12.65 -8.65
N THR A 99 -5.85 12.08 -9.73
CA THR A 99 -6.73 12.80 -10.67
C THR A 99 -8.08 13.16 -10.05
N THR A 100 -8.67 12.26 -9.25
CA THR A 100 -9.94 12.51 -8.55
C THR A 100 -9.73 13.52 -7.42
N MET A 101 -8.64 13.39 -6.66
CA MET A 101 -8.28 14.33 -5.60
C MET A 101 -8.03 15.74 -6.13
N GLN A 102 -7.44 15.90 -7.32
CA GLN A 102 -7.31 17.20 -7.99
C GLN A 102 -8.66 17.87 -8.29
N LYS A 103 -9.74 17.09 -8.36
CA LYS A 103 -11.13 17.56 -8.51
C LYS A 103 -11.85 17.70 -7.15
N GLY A 104 -11.15 17.50 -6.04
CA GLY A 104 -11.66 17.67 -4.68
C GLY A 104 -12.50 16.49 -4.16
N VAL A 105 -12.40 15.30 -4.77
CA VAL A 105 -13.13 14.11 -4.34
C VAL A 105 -12.20 12.92 -4.18
N TYR A 106 -12.51 12.02 -3.24
CA TYR A 106 -11.76 10.77 -3.09
C TYR A 106 -12.10 9.78 -4.21
N LEU A 107 -11.17 8.89 -4.56
CA LEU A 107 -11.41 7.84 -5.56
C LEU A 107 -12.58 6.93 -5.16
N SER A 108 -12.66 6.59 -3.88
CA SER A 108 -13.74 5.81 -3.25
C SER A 108 -15.14 6.42 -3.47
N GLN A 109 -15.21 7.74 -3.64
CA GLN A 109 -16.45 8.49 -3.87
C GLN A 109 -16.80 8.60 -5.36
N ALA A 110 -15.84 8.33 -6.26
CA ALA A 110 -15.99 8.38 -7.71
C ALA A 110 -16.25 6.98 -8.31
N LYS A 111 -17.25 6.26 -7.78
CA LYS A 111 -17.53 4.86 -8.16
C LYS A 111 -17.78 4.64 -9.65
N ASP A 112 -18.39 5.61 -10.33
CA ASP A 112 -18.64 5.54 -11.77
C ASP A 112 -17.36 5.64 -12.62
N VAL A 113 -16.23 6.05 -12.01
CA VAL A 113 -14.92 6.14 -12.68
C VAL A 113 -14.14 4.84 -12.52
N TYR A 114 -13.97 4.39 -11.29
CA TYR A 114 -13.22 3.17 -10.97
C TYR A 114 -13.47 2.74 -9.52
N GLU A 115 -13.98 1.54 -9.32
CA GLU A 115 -14.17 0.95 -7.99
C GLU A 115 -13.00 0.02 -7.67
N VAL A 116 -12.30 0.31 -6.56
CA VAL A 116 -11.24 -0.58 -6.06
C VAL A 116 -11.90 -1.74 -5.32
N ASP A 117 -11.62 -2.97 -5.75
CA ASP A 117 -12.12 -4.19 -5.14
C ASP A 117 -11.63 -4.29 -3.69
N THR A 118 -12.57 -4.44 -2.76
CA THR A 118 -12.30 -4.48 -1.32
C THR A 118 -11.41 -5.66 -0.89
N SER A 119 -11.38 -6.75 -1.68
CA SER A 119 -10.53 -7.91 -1.43
C SER A 119 -9.10 -7.74 -1.95
N LEU A 120 -8.84 -6.75 -2.79
CA LEU A 120 -7.55 -6.58 -3.47
C LEU A 120 -6.39 -6.48 -2.49
N ARG A 121 -6.54 -5.70 -1.41
CA ARG A 121 -5.49 -5.49 -0.41
C ARG A 121 -5.11 -6.78 0.33
N SER A 122 -6.10 -7.64 0.65
CA SER A 122 -5.83 -8.93 1.30
C SER A 122 -5.25 -9.95 0.33
N LYS A 123 -5.66 -9.93 -0.94
CA LYS A 123 -5.07 -10.77 -2.00
C LYS A 123 -3.63 -10.39 -2.32
N LEU A 124 -3.30 -9.09 -2.32
CA LEU A 124 -1.91 -8.62 -2.42
C LEU A 124 -1.07 -9.09 -1.24
N GLN A 125 -1.61 -9.04 -0.01
CA GLN A 125 -0.91 -9.57 1.16
C GLN A 125 -0.65 -11.08 1.03
N ALA A 126 -1.66 -11.86 0.62
CA ALA A 126 -1.49 -13.29 0.39
C ALA A 126 -0.44 -13.58 -0.70
N PHE A 127 -0.37 -12.76 -1.75
CA PHE A 127 0.67 -12.89 -2.76
C PHE A 127 2.07 -12.57 -2.21
N ILE A 128 2.22 -11.51 -1.40
CA ILE A 128 3.48 -11.20 -0.70
C ILE A 128 3.93 -12.38 0.15
N ASP A 129 3.02 -13.01 0.88
CA ASP A 129 3.36 -14.13 1.75
C ASP A 129 3.82 -15.37 0.96
N LEU A 130 3.23 -15.64 -0.21
CA LEU A 130 3.74 -16.65 -1.13
C LEU A 130 5.12 -16.29 -1.72
N LEU A 131 5.37 -15.01 -2.03
CA LEU A 131 6.68 -14.59 -2.52
C LEU A 131 7.78 -14.78 -1.48
N LYS A 132 7.49 -14.57 -0.19
CA LYS A 132 8.41 -14.83 0.93
C LYS A 132 8.83 -16.30 1.02
N GLU A 133 7.96 -17.25 0.67
CA GLU A 133 8.33 -18.68 0.63
C GLU A 133 9.44 -18.98 -0.40
N THR A 134 9.62 -18.09 -1.38
CA THR A 134 10.64 -18.22 -2.44
C THR A 134 11.80 -17.23 -2.30
N ASP A 135 11.84 -16.44 -1.21
CA ASP A 135 12.83 -15.39 -0.96
C ASP A 135 13.01 -14.41 -2.14
N ASP A 136 11.95 -14.12 -2.91
CA ASP A 136 12.01 -13.19 -4.04
C ASP A 136 11.91 -11.73 -3.56
N VAL A 137 13.03 -11.24 -3.03
CA VAL A 137 13.14 -9.94 -2.36
C VAL A 137 12.66 -8.78 -3.25
N GLN A 138 12.99 -8.80 -4.55
CA GLN A 138 12.60 -7.73 -5.47
C GLN A 138 11.10 -7.76 -5.78
N ALA A 139 10.51 -8.95 -5.97
CA ALA A 139 9.07 -9.08 -6.15
C ALA A 139 8.31 -8.65 -4.89
N ILE A 140 8.77 -9.07 -3.70
CA ILE A 140 8.18 -8.65 -2.41
C ILE A 140 8.19 -7.13 -2.29
N ALA A 141 9.33 -6.50 -2.58
CA ALA A 141 9.47 -5.04 -2.57
C ALA A 141 8.46 -4.35 -3.51
N ASN A 142 8.34 -4.84 -4.75
CA ASN A 142 7.45 -4.25 -5.76
C ASN A 142 5.97 -4.42 -5.39
N VAL A 143 5.56 -5.61 -4.94
CA VAL A 143 4.17 -5.87 -4.54
C VAL A 143 3.81 -5.10 -3.27
N SER A 144 4.73 -4.99 -2.31
CA SER A 144 4.54 -4.17 -1.10
C SER A 144 4.38 -2.69 -1.44
N ALA A 145 5.17 -2.18 -2.39
CA ALA A 145 5.03 -0.81 -2.89
C ALA A 145 3.66 -0.57 -3.53
N ALA A 146 3.21 -1.47 -4.41
CA ALA A 146 1.90 -1.37 -5.05
C ALA A 146 0.76 -1.43 -4.02
N LYS A 147 0.84 -2.33 -3.04
CA LYS A 147 -0.13 -2.44 -1.94
C LYS A 147 -0.22 -1.13 -1.15
N ALA A 148 0.92 -0.55 -0.75
CA ALA A 148 0.94 0.73 -0.03
C ALA A 148 0.37 1.89 -0.88
N GLN A 149 0.68 1.94 -2.18
CA GLN A 149 0.10 2.92 -3.11
C GLN A 149 -1.42 2.81 -3.19
N ILE A 150 -1.95 1.59 -3.26
CA ILE A 150 -3.40 1.35 -3.26
C ILE A 150 -4.00 1.80 -1.94
N SER A 151 -3.45 1.41 -0.79
CA SER A 151 -3.95 1.83 0.53
C SER A 151 -3.97 3.34 0.71
N LEU A 152 -2.95 4.06 0.23
CA LEU A 152 -2.95 5.53 0.22
C LEU A 152 -4.02 6.12 -0.70
N SER A 153 -4.31 5.45 -1.83
CA SER A 153 -5.28 5.90 -2.83
C SER A 153 -6.73 5.78 -2.38
N ILE A 154 -7.01 4.87 -1.44
CA ILE A 154 -8.31 4.68 -0.79
C ILE A 154 -8.23 4.95 0.73
N GLY A 155 -7.34 5.86 1.13
CA GLY A 155 -7.01 6.07 2.54
C GLY A 155 -8.19 6.55 3.40
N ASP A 156 -9.22 7.12 2.79
CA ASP A 156 -10.47 7.50 3.45
C ASP A 156 -11.31 6.30 3.92
N LEU A 157 -11.05 5.11 3.36
CA LEU A 157 -11.74 3.86 3.72
C LEU A 157 -10.98 3.03 4.77
N LEU A 158 -9.77 3.45 5.14
CA LEU A 158 -8.85 2.69 6.00
C LEU A 158 -8.54 3.47 7.27
N LYS A 159 -8.26 2.76 8.37
CA LYS A 159 -7.70 3.41 9.55
C LYS A 159 -6.26 3.83 9.26
N LYS A 160 -5.83 4.96 9.84
CA LYS A 160 -4.48 5.50 9.63
C LYS A 160 -3.38 4.48 9.90
N HIS A 161 -3.45 3.71 11.00
CA HIS A 161 -2.45 2.66 11.29
C HIS A 161 -2.39 1.54 10.24
N GLU A 162 -3.49 1.21 9.57
CA GLU A 162 -3.49 0.18 8.52
C GLU A 162 -2.69 0.62 7.30
N ILE A 163 -2.79 1.90 6.93
CA ILE A 163 -1.98 2.53 5.89
C ILE A 163 -0.51 2.54 6.34
N GLY A 164 -0.27 2.89 7.61
CA GLY A 164 1.05 2.86 8.23
C GLY A 164 1.74 1.51 8.17
N GLN A 165 1.02 0.43 8.45
CA GLN A 165 1.51 -0.94 8.35
C GLN A 165 1.91 -1.33 6.92
N ASP A 166 1.12 -0.92 5.91
CA ASP A 166 1.48 -1.17 4.51
C ASP A 166 2.70 -0.36 4.08
N MET A 167 2.81 0.88 4.56
CA MET A 167 3.98 1.75 4.33
C MET A 167 5.24 1.19 4.99
N LEU A 168 5.14 0.60 6.20
CA LEU A 168 6.24 -0.10 6.85
C LEU A 168 6.67 -1.34 6.06
N GLN A 169 5.71 -2.15 5.58
CA GLN A 169 6.00 -3.31 4.73
C GLN A 169 6.69 -2.89 3.42
N PHE A 170 6.27 -1.77 2.83
CA PHE A 170 6.92 -1.18 1.67
C PHE A 170 8.37 -0.75 1.98
N ALA A 171 8.59 0.02 3.04
CA ALA A 171 9.92 0.46 3.45
C ALA A 171 10.86 -0.73 3.76
N GLY A 172 10.37 -1.72 4.52
CA GLY A 172 11.11 -2.94 4.84
C GLY A 172 11.41 -3.80 3.61
N GLY A 173 10.50 -3.86 2.64
CA GLY A 173 10.74 -4.50 1.35
C GLY A 173 11.92 -3.87 0.60
N TYR A 174 11.98 -2.54 0.56
CA TYR A 174 13.08 -1.81 -0.08
C TYR A 174 14.40 -1.94 0.70
N GLU A 175 14.34 -1.92 2.03
CA GLU A 175 15.49 -2.16 2.91
C GLU A 175 16.11 -3.53 2.63
N ASN A 176 15.28 -4.59 2.59
CA ASN A 176 15.72 -5.96 2.32
C ASN A 176 16.26 -6.13 0.91
N ALA A 177 15.74 -5.38 -0.07
CA ALA A 177 16.26 -5.34 -1.45
C ALA A 177 17.58 -4.56 -1.59
N GLY A 178 18.12 -4.01 -0.50
CA GLY A 178 19.35 -3.20 -0.51
C GLY A 178 19.13 -1.75 -0.94
N LEU A 179 17.89 -1.32 -1.15
CA LEU A 179 17.50 0.05 -1.51
C LEU A 179 17.38 0.94 -0.28
N LYS A 180 18.47 1.00 0.51
CA LYS A 180 18.50 1.64 1.84
C LYS A 180 18.13 3.12 1.82
N ASP A 181 18.59 3.88 0.82
CA ASP A 181 18.29 5.31 0.71
C ASP A 181 16.80 5.56 0.46
N GLN A 182 16.19 4.74 -0.40
CA GLN A 182 14.75 4.81 -0.67
C GLN A 182 13.95 4.37 0.56
N ALA A 183 14.35 3.30 1.23
CA ALA A 183 13.73 2.84 2.47
C ALA A 183 13.78 3.93 3.56
N ALA A 184 14.94 4.56 3.76
CA ALA A 184 15.11 5.65 4.72
C ALA A 184 14.16 6.83 4.44
N ARG A 185 13.99 7.22 3.17
CA ARG A 185 13.02 8.27 2.79
C ARG A 185 11.58 7.87 3.12
N ILE A 186 11.21 6.61 2.90
CA ILE A 186 9.86 6.11 3.21
C ILE A 186 9.64 6.11 4.73
N TYR A 187 10.60 5.60 5.52
CA TYR A 187 10.52 5.66 6.98
C TYR A 187 10.42 7.10 7.49
N GLN A 188 11.17 8.05 6.89
CA GLN A 188 11.06 9.47 7.22
C GLN A 188 9.66 10.04 6.94
N ASN A 189 9.03 9.65 5.84
CA ASN A 189 7.66 10.06 5.54
C ASN A 189 6.68 9.49 6.59
N ILE A 190 6.84 8.22 6.98
CA ILE A 190 6.02 7.61 8.05
C ILE A 190 6.20 8.38 9.36
N LEU A 191 7.44 8.71 9.72
CA LEU A 191 7.73 9.50 10.93
C LEU A 191 7.03 10.86 10.91
N SER A 192 7.04 11.54 9.77
CA SER A 192 6.35 12.82 9.62
C SER A 192 4.83 12.67 9.77
N ASP A 193 4.24 11.69 9.08
CA ASP A 193 2.78 11.50 9.03
C ASP A 193 2.20 10.96 10.34
N PHE A 194 2.99 10.19 11.09
CA PHE A 194 2.61 9.61 12.39
C PHE A 194 3.19 10.36 13.58
N GLU A 195 3.78 11.54 13.39
CA GLU A 195 4.14 12.41 14.52
C GLU A 195 2.86 12.97 15.16
N CYS A 196 2.87 13.11 16.50
CA CYS A 196 1.72 13.68 17.19
C CYS A 196 1.58 15.18 16.89
N GLU A 197 0.33 15.65 16.75
CA GLU A 197 0.04 17.03 16.33
C GLU A 197 0.65 18.08 17.28
N SER A 198 0.63 17.80 18.58
CA SER A 198 1.21 18.69 19.58
C SER A 198 2.73 18.88 19.43
N VAL A 199 3.43 17.93 18.81
CA VAL A 199 4.84 18.07 18.42
C VAL A 199 4.95 18.84 17.13
N GLN A 200 4.15 18.52 16.11
CA GLN A 200 4.17 19.21 14.82
C GLN A 200 3.87 20.71 14.92
N LEU A 201 2.97 21.09 15.83
CA LEU A 201 2.58 22.49 16.07
C LEU A 201 3.54 23.23 16.99
N SER A 202 4.43 22.50 17.67
CA SER A 202 5.41 23.11 18.55
C SER A 202 6.58 23.68 17.75
N SER A 203 7.07 24.85 18.16
CA SER A 203 8.20 25.49 17.50
C SER A 203 9.55 24.83 17.80
N ASN A 204 9.57 23.69 18.51
CA ASN A 204 10.76 22.98 19.02
C ASN A 204 11.78 23.87 19.78
N LEU A 205 11.39 25.11 20.14
CA LEU A 205 12.24 26.11 20.76
C LEU A 205 12.42 25.91 22.27
N ILE A 206 11.60 25.08 22.90
CA ILE A 206 11.63 24.82 24.34
C ILE A 206 11.67 23.29 24.55
N PRO A 207 12.86 22.70 24.82
CA PRO A 207 13.04 21.26 24.97
C PRO A 207 12.32 20.65 26.18
N GLU A 208 11.93 21.48 27.17
CA GLU A 208 11.24 21.00 28.37
C GLU A 208 9.72 20.86 28.20
N ILE A 209 9.15 21.22 27.04
CA ILE A 209 7.71 21.08 26.81
C ILE A 209 7.35 19.60 26.77
N THR A 210 6.32 19.26 27.55
CA THR A 210 5.70 17.94 27.50
C THR A 210 4.56 17.99 26.48
N HIS A 211 4.63 17.12 25.48
CA HIS A 211 3.67 17.08 24.38
C HIS A 211 2.53 16.11 24.70
N VAL A 212 1.31 16.48 24.33
CA VAL A 212 0.15 15.59 24.47
C VAL A 212 0.14 14.63 23.28
N ASP A 213 0.26 13.33 23.57
CA ASP A 213 0.27 12.29 22.54
C ASP A 213 -1.14 11.72 22.37
N THR A 214 -1.82 12.17 21.32
CA THR A 214 -3.19 11.77 20.97
C THR A 214 -3.23 10.54 20.06
N ARG A 215 -2.08 10.00 19.67
CA ARG A 215 -2.00 8.83 18.80
C ARG A 215 -2.49 7.58 19.54
N THR A 216 -3.12 6.69 18.79
CA THR A 216 -3.48 5.35 19.25
C THR A 216 -2.22 4.50 19.49
N ASP A 217 -2.35 3.40 20.24
CA ASP A 217 -1.24 2.46 20.48
C ASP A 217 -0.68 1.90 19.16
N GLU A 218 -1.56 1.59 18.22
CA GLU A 218 -1.21 1.08 16.90
C GLU A 218 -0.46 2.11 16.05
N GLU A 219 -0.82 3.39 16.15
CA GLU A 219 -0.09 4.48 15.47
C GLU A 219 1.27 4.75 16.09
N ILE A 220 1.39 4.62 17.41
CA ILE A 220 2.68 4.71 18.13
C ILE A 220 3.58 3.54 17.71
N GLU A 221 3.05 2.32 17.61
CA GLU A 221 3.81 1.16 17.14
C GLU A 221 4.35 1.40 15.71
N VAL A 222 3.53 1.96 14.82
CA VAL A 222 3.95 2.31 13.46
C VAL A 222 5.11 3.31 13.49
N PHE A 223 4.96 4.39 14.28
CA PHE A 223 5.97 5.44 14.42
C PHE A 223 7.29 4.90 14.98
N GLU A 224 7.24 4.15 16.08
CA GLU A 224 8.45 3.63 16.74
C GLU A 224 9.16 2.57 15.89
N THR A 225 8.39 1.75 15.14
CA THR A 225 8.97 0.83 14.16
C THR A 225 9.70 1.58 13.05
N ALA A 226 9.06 2.61 12.47
CA ALA A 226 9.71 3.45 11.46
C ALA A 226 10.96 4.14 11.99
N LYS A 227 10.89 4.69 13.21
CA LYS A 227 12.02 5.35 13.88
C LYS A 227 13.20 4.39 14.01
N LYS A 228 12.97 3.23 14.61
CA LYS A 228 14.02 2.23 14.83
C LYS A 228 14.74 1.86 13.54
N HIS A 229 13.99 1.59 12.47
CA HIS A 229 14.59 1.24 11.17
C HIS A 229 15.30 2.43 10.52
N PHE A 230 14.73 3.64 10.57
CA PHE A 230 15.37 4.85 10.08
C PHE A 230 16.72 5.11 10.77
N GLU A 231 16.75 5.06 12.10
CA GLU A 231 17.98 5.26 12.88
C GLU A 231 19.01 4.16 12.59
N THR A 232 18.57 2.91 12.39
CA THR A 232 19.45 1.78 12.04
C THR A 232 20.10 1.97 10.66
N ILE A 233 19.32 2.41 9.66
CA ILE A 233 19.82 2.59 8.30
C ILE A 233 20.75 3.80 8.20
N THR A 234 20.38 4.92 8.83
CA THR A 234 21.07 6.21 8.67
C THR A 234 22.16 6.46 9.70
N GLY A 235 22.12 5.77 10.84
CA GLY A 235 22.97 6.05 12.01
C GLY A 235 22.61 7.33 12.75
N ILE A 236 21.59 8.07 12.30
CA ILE A 236 21.12 9.31 12.92
C ILE A 236 20.15 8.94 14.03
N ARG A 237 20.42 9.34 15.28
CA ARG A 237 19.46 9.20 16.38
C ARG A 237 18.52 10.39 16.40
N MET A 238 17.22 10.13 16.39
CA MET A 238 16.22 11.16 16.57
C MET A 238 16.13 11.54 18.06
N PRO A 239 15.90 12.83 18.36
CA PRO A 239 15.73 13.28 19.73
C PRO A 239 14.53 12.58 20.38
N GLU A 240 14.69 12.17 21.63
CA GLU A 240 13.57 11.71 22.44
C GLU A 240 12.72 12.89 22.86
N ILE A 241 11.46 12.90 22.40
CA ILE A 241 10.48 13.93 22.76
C ILE A 241 9.66 13.41 23.94
N LYS A 242 9.54 14.21 25.00
CA LYS A 242 8.71 13.89 26.16
C LYS A 242 7.24 14.00 25.79
N ARG A 243 6.54 12.88 25.89
CA ARG A 243 5.13 12.73 25.53
C ARG A 243 4.33 12.25 26.74
N VAL A 244 3.13 12.78 26.93
CA VAL A 244 2.18 12.36 27.96
C VAL A 244 0.84 12.03 27.32
N ARG A 245 0.28 10.89 27.75
CA ARG A 245 -1.06 10.43 27.33
C ARG A 245 -2.14 11.30 27.98
N PRO A 246 -3.24 11.60 27.29
CA PRO A 246 -4.37 12.31 27.88
C PRO A 246 -4.90 11.63 29.15
N GLU A 247 -4.98 10.30 29.20
CA GLU A 247 -5.50 9.59 30.38
C GLU A 247 -4.54 9.59 31.59
N ALA A 248 -3.26 9.93 31.36
CA ALA A 248 -2.23 9.90 32.39
C ALA A 248 -2.05 11.25 33.12
N ASP A 249 -2.62 12.34 32.60
CA ASP A 249 -2.50 13.67 33.18
C ASP A 249 -3.77 14.51 32.97
N ALA A 250 -4.38 14.98 34.07
CA ALA A 250 -5.63 15.73 34.04
C ALA A 250 -5.54 17.08 33.30
N ASN A 251 -4.35 17.68 33.20
CA ASN A 251 -4.13 18.88 32.39
C ASN A 251 -3.98 18.52 30.90
N ALA A 252 -3.33 17.40 30.57
CA ALA A 252 -3.30 16.87 29.21
C ALA A 252 -4.71 16.54 28.71
N GLN A 253 -5.54 15.92 29.55
CA GLN A 253 -6.96 15.66 29.24
C GLN A 253 -7.74 16.95 28.95
N LYS A 254 -7.60 17.98 29.78
CA LYS A 254 -8.23 19.30 29.55
C LYS A 254 -7.72 20.02 28.30
N LEU A 255 -6.49 19.74 27.86
CA LEU A 255 -5.93 20.29 26.62
C LEU A 255 -6.56 19.62 25.40
N VAL A 256 -6.79 18.32 25.44
CA VAL A 256 -7.53 17.59 24.39
C VAL A 256 -8.97 18.08 24.32
N GLU A 257 -9.67 18.13 25.45
CA GLU A 257 -11.08 18.59 25.50
C GLU A 257 -11.26 20.01 24.92
N LYS A 258 -10.31 20.92 25.18
CA LYS A 258 -10.33 22.27 24.61
C LYS A 258 -9.99 22.33 23.12
N MET A 259 -9.18 21.39 22.62
CA MET A 259 -8.91 21.27 21.18
C MET A 259 -10.14 20.74 20.46
N ASP A 260 -10.80 19.72 21.01
CA ASP A 260 -12.04 19.15 20.47
C ASP A 260 -13.15 20.22 20.43
N ASP A 261 -13.33 21.00 21.51
CA ASP A 261 -14.31 22.11 21.55
C ASP A 261 -14.02 23.20 20.50
N HIS A 262 -12.75 23.49 20.23
CA HIS A 262 -12.36 24.47 19.22
C HIS A 262 -12.49 23.93 17.79
N GLU A 263 -12.25 22.62 17.58
CA GLU A 263 -12.44 21.94 16.31
C GLU A 263 -13.93 21.81 15.95
N ILE A 264 -14.79 21.58 16.95
CA ILE A 264 -16.25 21.62 16.80
C ILE A 264 -16.71 23.02 16.39
N GLN A 265 -16.22 24.09 17.05
CA GLN A 265 -16.54 25.47 16.66
C GLN A 265 -16.03 25.85 15.26
N LEU A 266 -14.89 25.30 14.83
CA LEU A 266 -14.36 25.49 13.47
C LEU A 266 -15.20 24.73 12.43
N LYS A 267 -15.66 23.52 12.74
CA LYS A 267 -16.59 22.76 11.87
C LYS A 267 -17.94 23.45 11.74
N GLU A 268 -18.45 24.06 12.81
CA GLU A 268 -19.66 24.88 12.78
C GLU A 268 -19.49 26.17 11.97
N GLN A 269 -18.28 26.74 11.89
CA GLN A 269 -17.97 27.89 11.02
C GLN A 269 -17.68 27.48 9.56
N ASP A 270 -17.08 26.32 9.32
CA ASP A 270 -16.82 25.77 7.97
C ASP A 270 -18.10 25.22 7.31
N GLU A 271 -19.16 24.92 8.06
CA GLU A 271 -20.49 24.68 7.45
C GLU A 271 -21.07 25.94 6.77
N GLU A 272 -20.55 27.14 7.07
CA GLU A 272 -20.86 28.39 6.34
C GLU A 272 -19.80 28.78 5.29
N SER A 273 -18.66 28.08 5.17
CA SER A 273 -17.67 28.35 4.12
C SER A 273 -16.85 27.12 3.69
N HIS A 274 -16.81 26.88 2.37
CA HIS A 274 -16.22 25.74 1.66
C HIS A 274 -14.92 25.12 2.25
N PRO A 275 -14.75 23.77 2.13
CA PRO A 275 -13.75 23.02 2.90
C PRO A 275 -12.31 23.27 2.44
N VAL A 276 -11.42 23.46 3.41
CA VAL A 276 -9.98 23.68 3.21
C VAL A 276 -9.22 22.35 3.16
N ASN A 277 -8.56 22.13 2.02
CA ASN A 277 -7.73 20.97 1.69
C ASN A 277 -6.53 20.76 2.64
N PHE A 278 -6.45 19.59 3.28
CA PHE A 278 -5.31 19.11 4.08
C PHE A 278 -4.01 19.00 3.24
N TRP A 279 -4.14 18.76 1.93
CA TRP A 279 -3.03 18.70 0.97
C TRP A 279 -2.44 20.06 0.56
N GLY A 280 -3.07 21.17 0.95
CA GLY A 280 -2.58 22.52 0.64
C GLY A 280 -1.29 22.90 1.37
N ARG A 281 -0.99 22.27 2.51
CA ARG A 281 0.21 22.58 3.32
C ARG A 281 1.51 21.98 2.79
N PHE A 282 1.46 20.94 1.94
CA PHE A 282 2.66 20.32 1.38
C PHE A 282 3.31 21.10 0.22
N LYS A 283 2.62 22.07 -0.40
CA LYS A 283 3.18 22.87 -1.51
C LYS A 283 4.10 24.02 -1.07
N ARG A 284 4.27 24.29 0.23
CA ARG A 284 5.06 25.44 0.71
C ARG A 284 6.53 25.15 1.06
N PHE A 285 6.99 23.90 0.95
CA PHE A 285 8.37 23.53 1.29
C PHE A 285 9.31 23.28 0.10
N PHE A 286 8.84 23.47 -1.15
CA PHE A 286 9.66 23.36 -2.35
C PHE A 286 9.53 24.59 -3.27
N ASN A 287 9.80 25.78 -2.71
CA ASN A 287 10.20 26.97 -3.47
C ASN A 287 11.37 27.63 -2.75
#